data_AF-A0A7S1QVU8-F1
#
_entry.id   AF-A0A7S1QVU8-F1
#
_cell.length_a   1.000
_cell.length_b   1.000
_cell.length_c   1.000
_cell.angle_alpha   90.00
_cell.angle_beta   90.00
_cell.angle_gamma   90.00
#
_symmetry.space_group_name_H-M   'P 1'
#
loop_
_entity.id
_entity.type
_entity.pdbx_description
1 polymer ?
#
loop_
_entity_poly.entity_id
_entity_poly.type
_entity_poly.pdbx_seq_one_letter_code
_entity_poly.pdbx_strand_id
1 'polypeptide(L)'
;ADGRLQYELLTGGGPQSGWVSIKLGEKDLVVKAGANQDAPAEAAVEPVDPDAPRALRPPREIAPKFAPCGHLEAFKPNNNVKKFKESCAQRLPGNLYGLALPRVPEELGNEELGFGAKWLTEAFHKAGTLPKSNSVKRIVDGRRFEGG
;
A
#
# COMPACT_ATOMS: atom_id res chain seq x y z
N ALA A 1 -33.58 6.03 -16.05
CA ALA A 1 -32.89 4.83 -15.55
C ALA A 1 -31.66 5.29 -14.78
N ASP A 2 -31.63 5.10 -13.46
CA ASP A 2 -30.71 5.73 -12.51
C ASP A 2 -29.22 5.32 -12.59
N GLY A 3 -28.78 4.71 -13.70
CA GLY A 3 -27.36 4.37 -13.94
C GLY A 3 -26.74 3.41 -12.92
N ARG A 4 -27.56 2.77 -12.08
CA ARG A 4 -27.15 1.82 -11.04
C ARG A 4 -27.68 0.44 -11.37
N LEU A 5 -26.86 -0.58 -11.09
CA LEU A 5 -27.24 -1.99 -11.16
C LEU A 5 -27.35 -2.54 -9.75
N GLN A 6 -28.36 -3.39 -9.54
CA GLN A 6 -28.42 -4.23 -8.36
C GLN A 6 -27.56 -5.47 -8.62
N TYR A 7 -26.78 -5.88 -7.62
CA TYR A 7 -25.96 -7.09 -7.67
C TYR A 7 -26.29 -8.03 -6.52
N GLU A 8 -25.94 -9.30 -6.70
CA GLU A 8 -25.92 -10.35 -5.69
C GLU A 8 -24.52 -10.96 -5.65
N LEU A 9 -23.98 -11.17 -4.46
CA LEU A 9 -22.62 -11.66 -4.24
C LEU A 9 -22.55 -13.16 -4.48
N LEU A 10 -21.73 -13.58 -5.45
CA LEU A 10 -21.47 -15.01 -5.70
C LEU A 10 -20.41 -15.57 -4.74
N THR A 11 -19.30 -14.86 -4.54
CA THR A 11 -18.18 -15.27 -3.67
C THR A 11 -17.50 -14.05 -3.05
N GLY A 12 -16.84 -14.21 -1.89
CA GLY A 12 -16.08 -13.14 -1.22
C GLY A 12 -16.62 -12.73 0.15
N GLY A 13 -16.05 -11.67 0.74
CA GLY A 13 -16.38 -11.17 2.09
C GLY A 13 -17.22 -9.89 2.13
N GLY A 14 -17.89 -9.55 1.03
CA GLY A 14 -18.74 -8.36 0.92
C GLY A 14 -20.19 -8.57 1.38
N PRO A 15 -21.06 -7.54 1.26
CA PRO A 15 -22.50 -7.68 1.51
C PRO A 15 -23.15 -8.60 0.45
N GLN A 16 -24.19 -9.34 0.84
CA GLN A 16 -24.85 -10.32 -0.04
C GLN A 16 -25.54 -9.69 -1.26
N SER A 17 -26.02 -8.46 -1.15
CA SER A 17 -26.60 -7.72 -2.27
C SER A 17 -26.42 -6.23 -2.08
N GLY A 18 -26.54 -5.47 -3.17
CA GLY A 18 -26.43 -4.01 -3.10
C GLY A 18 -26.62 -3.33 -4.45
N TRP A 19 -26.43 -2.01 -4.46
CA TRP A 19 -26.48 -1.18 -5.65
C TRP A 19 -25.07 -0.70 -5.99
N VAL A 20 -24.70 -0.79 -7.27
CA VAL A 20 -23.42 -0.29 -7.80
C VAL A 20 -23.67 0.64 -8.99
N SER A 21 -22.95 1.76 -9.05
CA SER A 21 -22.97 2.65 -10.22
C SER A 21 -22.19 2.04 -11.37
N ILE A 22 -22.75 2.05 -12.58
CA ILE A 22 -22.08 1.49 -13.76
C ILE A 22 -20.94 2.41 -14.21
N LYS A 23 -21.12 3.72 -14.08
CA LYS A 23 -20.18 4.76 -14.53
C LYS A 23 -19.80 5.71 -13.41
N LEU A 24 -18.55 6.17 -13.44
CA LEU A 24 -18.07 7.31 -12.67
C LEU A 24 -17.37 8.28 -13.62
N GLY A 25 -18.06 9.38 -13.96
CA GLY A 25 -17.64 10.28 -15.03
C GLY A 25 -17.68 9.57 -16.39
N GLU A 26 -16.57 9.62 -17.12
CA GLU A 26 -16.40 8.97 -18.43
C GLU A 26 -15.89 7.53 -18.34
N LYS A 27 -15.70 6.99 -17.14
CA LYS A 27 -15.12 5.65 -16.91
C LYS A 27 -16.18 4.63 -16.50
N ASP A 28 -16.22 3.50 -17.20
CA ASP A 28 -17.03 2.33 -16.84
C ASP A 28 -16.37 1.54 -15.69
N LEU A 29 -17.14 1.25 -14.64
CA LEU A 29 -16.71 0.51 -13.45
C LEU A 29 -17.12 -0.97 -13.49
N VAL A 30 -18.20 -1.31 -14.21
CA VAL A 30 -18.77 -2.66 -14.21
C VAL A 30 -19.04 -3.10 -15.65
N VAL A 31 -18.53 -4.28 -16.01
CA VAL A 31 -18.78 -4.92 -17.31
C VAL A 31 -19.70 -6.13 -17.08
N LYS A 32 -20.76 -6.26 -17.88
CA LYS A 32 -21.63 -7.46 -17.82
C LYS A 32 -20.83 -8.67 -18.30
N ALA A 33 -20.77 -9.70 -17.48
CA ALA A 33 -20.00 -10.92 -17.71
C ALA A 33 -20.55 -11.86 -18.81
N GLY A 34 -21.24 -11.35 -19.84
CA GLY A 34 -22.04 -12.16 -20.76
C GLY A 34 -21.91 -11.87 -22.26
N ALA A 35 -20.91 -11.12 -22.71
CA ALA A 35 -20.83 -10.73 -24.13
C ALA A 35 -19.46 -10.96 -24.82
N ASN A 36 -18.47 -11.56 -24.16
CA ASN A 36 -17.19 -11.86 -24.82
C ASN A 36 -16.70 -13.26 -24.45
N GLN A 37 -17.13 -14.24 -25.24
CA GLN A 37 -16.52 -15.57 -25.29
C GLN A 37 -15.26 -15.47 -26.17
N ASP A 38 -14.21 -14.86 -25.64
CA ASP A 38 -12.85 -15.11 -26.12
C ASP A 38 -11.99 -15.30 -24.89
N ALA A 39 -11.94 -16.56 -24.46
CA ALA A 39 -11.18 -17.03 -23.32
C ALA A 39 -9.67 -16.94 -23.60
N PRO A 40 -8.87 -16.36 -22.70
CA PRO A 40 -7.60 -16.95 -22.35
C PRO A 40 -7.85 -17.99 -21.26
N ALA A 41 -7.40 -19.21 -21.54
CA ALA A 41 -7.43 -20.37 -20.66
C ALA A 41 -7.30 -20.00 -19.19
N GLU A 42 -8.43 -20.13 -18.50
CA GLU A 42 -8.58 -20.31 -17.07
C GLU A 42 -7.60 -21.40 -16.64
N ALA A 43 -6.53 -20.99 -15.96
CA ALA A 43 -5.66 -21.91 -15.26
C ALA A 43 -6.54 -22.65 -14.23
N ALA A 44 -6.83 -23.91 -14.54
CA ALA A 44 -7.63 -24.80 -13.72
C ALA A 44 -7.14 -24.73 -12.26
N VAL A 45 -7.91 -24.06 -11.42
CA VAL A 45 -7.76 -24.17 -9.98
C VAL A 45 -8.38 -25.51 -9.64
N GLU A 46 -7.54 -26.50 -9.35
CA GLU A 46 -8.00 -27.84 -9.03
C GLU A 46 -9.02 -27.83 -7.88
N PRO A 47 -10.03 -28.71 -7.92
CA PRO A 47 -11.04 -28.80 -6.88
C PRO A 47 -10.36 -29.04 -5.52
N VAL A 48 -10.46 -28.05 -4.63
CA VAL A 48 -9.95 -28.16 -3.27
C VAL A 48 -10.81 -29.19 -2.54
N ASP A 49 -10.22 -30.35 -2.29
CA ASP A 49 -10.83 -31.46 -1.57
C ASP A 49 -11.40 -30.98 -0.22
N PRO A 50 -12.72 -31.09 0.04
CA PRO A 50 -13.32 -30.62 1.28
C PRO A 50 -12.85 -31.42 2.51
N ASP A 51 -12.28 -32.60 2.29
CA ASP A 51 -11.70 -33.48 3.31
C ASP A 51 -10.17 -33.39 3.42
N ALA A 52 -9.53 -32.49 2.66
CA ALA A 52 -8.10 -32.26 2.81
C ALA A 52 -7.82 -31.82 4.26
N PRO A 53 -6.96 -32.53 5.00
CA PRO A 53 -6.64 -32.18 6.38
C PRO A 53 -6.11 -30.75 6.35
N ARG A 54 -6.85 -29.84 7.00
CA ARG A 54 -6.51 -28.43 7.12
C ARG A 54 -5.05 -28.36 7.54
N ALA A 55 -4.15 -28.10 6.58
CA ALA A 55 -2.73 -28.06 6.85
C ALA A 55 -2.57 -27.15 8.07
N LEU A 56 -2.01 -27.70 9.15
CA LEU A 56 -1.82 -27.00 10.40
C LEU A 56 -1.12 -25.70 10.01
N ARG A 57 -1.87 -24.59 10.06
CA ARG A 57 -1.27 -23.29 9.79
C ARG A 57 -0.07 -23.22 10.72
N PRO A 58 1.13 -22.86 10.22
CA PRO A 58 2.27 -22.69 11.10
C PRO A 58 1.80 -21.82 12.27
N PRO A 59 2.17 -22.16 13.52
CA PRO A 59 1.79 -21.39 14.69
C PRO A 59 2.00 -19.93 14.36
N ARG A 60 0.91 -19.16 14.40
CA ARG A 60 0.94 -17.74 14.09
C ARG A 60 1.93 -17.14 15.08
N GLU A 61 3.14 -16.85 14.63
CA GLU A 61 4.14 -16.21 15.47
C GLU A 61 3.49 -14.94 15.99
N ILE A 62 3.22 -14.93 17.29
CA ILE A 62 2.59 -13.80 17.95
C ILE A 62 3.59 -12.68 17.76
N ALA A 63 3.24 -11.70 16.92
CA ALA A 63 4.08 -10.54 16.69
C ALA A 63 4.56 -9.99 18.04
N PRO A 64 5.85 -9.67 18.19
CA PRO A 64 6.38 -9.19 19.45
C PRO A 64 5.51 -8.03 19.91
N LYS A 65 5.05 -8.09 21.17
CA LYS A 65 4.26 -7.01 21.77
C LYS A 65 5.06 -5.73 21.58
N PHE A 66 4.52 -4.81 20.79
CA PHE A 66 5.15 -3.52 20.56
C PHE A 66 5.48 -2.92 21.93
N ALA A 67 6.77 -2.66 22.16
CA ALA A 67 7.17 -1.89 23.32
C ALA A 67 6.39 -0.58 23.27
N PRO A 68 5.81 -0.12 24.39
CA PRO A 68 5.14 1.17 24.42
C PRO A 68 6.14 2.20 23.92
N CYS A 69 5.80 2.87 22.80
CA CYS A 69 6.59 4.00 22.32
C CYS A 69 6.80 4.92 23.51
N GLY A 70 8.06 5.16 23.87
CA GLY A 70 8.42 6.04 24.98
C GLY A 70 7.64 7.34 24.86
N HIS A 71 7.13 7.83 25.98
CA HIS A 71 6.26 8.98 26.15
C HIS A 71 6.49 10.06 25.07
N LEU A 72 5.76 9.93 23.95
CA LEU A 72 5.74 10.98 22.95
C LEU A 72 4.96 12.12 23.59
N GLU A 73 5.58 13.29 23.69
CA GLU A 73 4.90 14.46 24.22
C GLU A 73 3.56 14.65 23.51
N ALA A 74 2.51 14.88 24.28
CA ALA A 74 1.18 15.06 23.74
C ALA A 74 1.22 16.14 22.65
N PHE A 75 0.73 15.79 21.45
CA PHE A 75 0.68 16.71 20.32
C PHE A 75 -0.09 17.96 20.73
N LYS A 76 0.60 19.10 20.82
CA LYS A 76 -0.02 20.39 21.12
C LYS A 76 -0.44 21.01 19.79
N PRO A 77 -1.74 21.04 19.45
CA PRO A 77 -2.20 21.66 18.22
C PRO A 77 -1.80 23.14 18.22
N ASN A 78 -1.00 23.54 17.23
CA ASN A 78 -0.59 24.92 17.07
C ASN A 78 -1.63 25.65 16.22
N ASN A 79 -2.51 26.42 16.86
CA ASN A 79 -3.65 27.08 16.21
C ASN A 79 -3.25 28.28 15.32
N ASN A 80 -1.95 28.58 15.19
CA ASN A 80 -1.48 29.72 14.42
C ASN A 80 -1.08 29.29 13.00
N VAL A 81 -1.94 29.60 12.02
CA VAL A 81 -1.75 29.28 10.59
C VAL A 81 -0.42 29.80 10.03
N LYS A 82 0.10 30.94 10.53
CA LYS A 82 1.42 31.46 10.09
C LYS A 82 2.57 30.57 10.59
N LYS A 83 2.53 30.18 11.87
CA LYS A 83 3.51 29.26 12.46
C LYS A 83 3.41 27.86 11.86
N PHE A 84 2.22 27.43 11.44
CA PHE A 84 2.04 26.16 10.73
C PHE A 84 2.75 26.19 9.37
N LYS A 85 2.59 27.26 8.58
CA LYS A 85 3.33 27.41 7.30
C LYS A 85 4.85 27.42 7.50
N GLU A 86 5.33 28.15 8.51
CA GLU A 86 6.76 28.17 8.86
C GLU A 86 7.26 26.81 9.38
N SER A 87 6.44 26.07 10.14
CA SER A 87 6.78 24.73 10.64
C SER A 87 6.72 23.63 9.56
N CYS A 88 5.82 23.76 8.57
CA CYS A 88 5.84 22.93 7.37
C CYS A 88 7.05 23.24 6.48
N ALA A 89 7.49 24.50 6.44
CA ALA A 89 8.71 24.92 5.75
C ALA A 89 9.97 24.49 6.52
N GLN A 90 9.91 24.40 7.84
CA GLN A 90 10.95 23.77 8.64
C GLN A 90 11.07 22.32 8.20
N ARG A 91 12.29 21.95 7.80
CA ARG A 91 12.66 20.60 7.41
C ARG A 91 12.63 19.70 8.64
N LEU A 92 11.44 19.40 9.16
CA LEU A 92 11.28 18.36 10.15
C LEU A 92 11.64 17.04 9.46
N PRO A 93 12.64 16.30 9.98
CA PRO A 93 13.00 15.01 9.43
C PRO A 93 11.80 14.09 9.65
N GLY A 94 11.00 13.91 8.59
CA GLY A 94 10.02 12.84 8.57
C GLY A 94 10.79 11.55 8.67
N ASN A 95 10.68 10.88 9.82
CA ASN A 95 11.36 9.62 10.08
C ASN A 95 10.44 8.48 9.67
N LEU A 96 10.59 7.97 8.46
CA LEU A 96 10.01 6.67 8.12
C LEU A 96 11.02 5.61 8.56
N TYR A 97 10.64 4.78 9.54
CA TYR A 97 11.56 3.79 10.14
C TYR A 97 12.84 4.39 10.75
N GLY A 98 12.77 5.63 11.26
CA GLY A 98 13.93 6.33 11.83
C GLY A 98 14.96 6.78 10.78
N LEU A 99 14.61 6.76 9.49
CA LEU A 99 15.41 7.27 8.39
C LEU A 99 14.80 8.57 7.87
N ALA A 100 15.64 9.56 7.57
CA ALA A 100 15.19 10.78 6.90
C ALA A 100 14.59 10.42 5.53
N LEU A 101 13.41 10.96 5.23
CA LEU A 101 12.79 10.79 3.92
C LEU A 101 13.32 11.82 2.91
N PRO A 102 13.72 11.40 1.69
CA PRO A 102 13.96 12.32 0.59
C PRO A 102 12.65 13.02 0.22
N ARG A 103 12.69 14.34 0.02
CA ARG A 103 11.49 15.15 -0.28
C ARG A 103 11.28 15.35 -1.77
N VAL A 104 12.37 15.32 -2.53
CA VAL A 104 12.34 15.49 -3.99
C VAL A 104 12.90 14.24 -4.66
N PRO A 105 12.39 13.85 -5.85
CA PRO A 105 12.84 12.66 -6.55
C PRO A 105 14.32 12.74 -6.94
N GLU A 106 14.85 13.95 -7.15
CA GLU A 106 16.27 14.18 -7.46
C GLU A 106 17.17 13.83 -6.26
N GLU A 107 16.69 14.00 -5.02
CA GLU A 107 17.43 13.61 -3.82
C GLU A 107 17.57 12.09 -3.75
N LEU A 108 16.54 11.32 -4.15
CA LEU A 108 16.55 9.85 -4.13
C LEU A 108 17.58 9.24 -5.10
N GLY A 109 17.99 9.99 -6.12
CA GLY A 109 19.05 9.60 -7.04
C GLY A 109 20.44 10.03 -6.59
N ASN A 110 20.55 10.88 -5.57
CA ASN A 110 21.82 11.47 -5.18
C ASN A 110 22.51 10.65 -4.08
N GLU A 111 23.48 9.83 -4.48
CA GLU A 111 24.28 9.03 -3.57
C GLU A 111 25.09 9.88 -2.58
N GLU A 112 25.46 11.12 -2.91
CA GLU A 112 26.23 12.00 -2.02
C GLU A 112 25.41 12.46 -0.81
N LEU A 113 24.10 12.62 -0.98
CA LEU A 113 23.18 12.97 0.11
C LEU A 113 22.79 11.75 0.97
N GLY A 114 23.31 10.57 0.64
CA GLY A 114 23.00 9.31 1.31
C GLY A 114 21.62 8.75 0.96
N PHE A 115 20.84 9.42 0.11
CA PHE A 115 19.54 8.96 -0.37
C PHE A 115 19.74 8.24 -1.70
N GLY A 116 19.99 6.93 -1.65
CA GLY A 116 20.21 6.11 -2.83
C GLY A 116 19.87 4.64 -2.59
N ALA A 117 20.49 3.75 -3.36
CA ALA A 117 20.25 2.31 -3.26
C ALA A 117 20.52 1.75 -1.84
N LYS A 118 21.54 2.28 -1.15
CA LYS A 118 21.87 1.90 0.23
C LYS A 118 20.77 2.29 1.21
N TRP A 119 20.25 3.51 1.10
CA TRP A 119 19.15 3.99 1.95
C TRP A 119 17.87 3.18 1.73
N LEU A 120 17.51 2.89 0.48
CA LEU A 120 16.36 2.04 0.17
C LEU A 120 16.51 0.63 0.73
N THR A 121 17.73 0.07 0.68
CA THR A 121 18.02 -1.24 1.27
C THR A 121 17.77 -1.21 2.78
N GLU A 122 18.29 -0.21 3.48
CA GLU A 122 18.07 -0.07 4.93
C GLU A 122 16.59 0.15 5.26
N ALA A 123 15.90 0.98 4.49
CA ALA A 123 14.47 1.23 4.64
C ALA A 123 13.65 -0.06 4.49
N PHE A 124 13.92 -0.87 3.46
CA PHE A 124 13.21 -2.14 3.26
C PHE A 124 13.55 -3.21 4.30
N HIS A 125 14.80 -3.24 4.79
CA HIS A 125 15.18 -4.12 5.89
C HIS A 125 14.47 -3.73 7.20
N LYS A 126 14.39 -2.42 7.51
CA LYS A 126 13.64 -1.95 8.69
C LYS A 126 12.13 -2.14 8.56
N ALA A 127 11.60 -2.03 7.34
CA ALA A 127 10.19 -2.35 7.05
C ALA A 127 9.89 -3.86 7.11
N GLY A 128 10.92 -4.71 7.05
CA GLY A 128 10.77 -6.17 6.99
C GLY A 128 10.26 -6.69 5.64
N THR A 129 10.27 -5.85 4.59
CA THR A 129 9.76 -6.21 3.26
C THR A 129 10.81 -6.84 2.36
N LEU A 130 12.11 -6.67 2.68
CA LEU A 130 13.22 -7.25 1.93
C LEU A 130 14.02 -8.21 2.84
N PRO A 131 14.26 -9.47 2.44
CA PRO A 131 15.10 -10.40 3.19
C PRO A 131 16.54 -9.86 3.36
N LYS A 132 17.19 -10.22 4.47
CA LYS A 132 18.56 -9.75 4.81
C LYS A 132 19.63 -10.15 3.78
N SER A 133 19.40 -11.20 3.00
CA SER A 133 20.30 -11.65 1.93
C SER A 133 20.18 -10.82 0.64
N ASN A 134 19.17 -9.96 0.53
CA ASN A 134 18.90 -9.18 -0.67
C ASN A 134 19.13 -7.68 -0.43
N SER A 135 19.49 -6.96 -1.49
CA SER A 135 19.79 -5.53 -1.47
C SER A 135 19.39 -4.85 -2.78
N VAL A 136 19.05 -3.57 -2.68
CA VAL A 136 18.75 -2.74 -3.86
C VAL A 136 20.07 -2.41 -4.55
N LYS A 137 20.20 -2.75 -5.83
CA LYS A 137 21.42 -2.47 -6.62
C LYS A 137 21.40 -1.12 -7.31
N ARG A 138 20.25 -0.73 -7.88
CA ARG A 138 20.11 0.51 -8.67
C ARG A 138 18.65 0.94 -8.74
N ILE A 139 18.42 2.25 -8.73
CA ILE A 139 17.13 2.86 -9.03
C ILE A 139 17.09 3.11 -10.54
N VAL A 140 16.14 2.50 -11.24
CA VAL A 140 16.07 2.54 -12.72
C VAL A 140 15.31 3.76 -13.22
N ASP A 141 14.20 4.10 -12.56
CA ASP A 141 13.37 5.23 -12.93
C ASP A 141 12.71 5.82 -11.68
N GLY A 142 12.68 7.15 -11.61
CA GLY A 142 12.09 7.93 -10.53
C GLY A 142 10.93 8.73 -11.08
N ARG A 143 9.74 8.13 -11.14
CA ARG A 143 8.53 8.85 -11.59
C ARG A 143 7.92 9.64 -10.45
N ARG A 144 7.75 10.96 -10.63
CA ARG A 144 6.91 11.77 -9.74
C ARG A 144 5.47 11.26 -9.83
N PHE A 145 4.90 10.87 -8.71
CA PHE A 145 3.48 10.52 -8.64
C PHE A 145 2.65 11.81 -8.67
N GLU A 146 2.04 12.10 -9.82
CA GLU A 146 1.03 13.16 -9.96
C GLU A 146 -0.34 12.53 -9.66
N GLY A 147 -0.72 12.48 -8.38
CA GLY A 147 -2.04 11.94 -8.02
C GLY A 147 -2.53 12.47 -6.68
N GLY A 148 -3.69 13.14 -6.71
CA GLY A 148 -4.43 13.65 -5.56
C GLY A 148 -4.91 15.08 -5.77
#